data_AF-A0A932DET0-F1
#
_entry.id   AF-A0A932DET0-F1
#
_cell.length_a   1.000
_cell.length_b   1.000
_cell.length_c   1.000
_cell.angle_alpha   90.00
_cell.angle_beta   90.00
_cell.angle_gamma   90.00
#
_symmetry.space_group_name_H-M   'P 1'
#
loop_
_entity.id
_entity.type
_entity.pdbx_description
1 polymer ?
#
loop_
_entity_poly.entity_id
_entity_poly.type
_entity_poly.pdbx_seq_one_letter_code
_entity_poly.pdbx_strand_id
1 'polypeptide(L)'
;MLTQNTTRSPLHWPLLLLTALSLSIGWGIRGNFGHEFGAMIPGALAAMAAALLSGREDWWRRVACFAFFGALGWSFGGSISYMQVIAYTHSGHSLSVFYGYACLFVIGFLWAAMGGAGTALPALLDRERLTEFFAPLSAVFVAWLVQDVAENLLVTVNPDFRHESPLYWYDTDWLAALTTIVAILILALVRRRFDRASSLILHMAFGWWVGFAVLVLVLGWRLTPPRGDSWAGCVGMVGGLWIYCWRHRLTGLLFASLVTGLIGGFGFASADLIKHVLITSGWNTNWHSVLEQTYGFINGLGVAVAMGLLAARAPRVTDDPPVRRWTESYAVAFVLVLLTYLNLSKNPGTWVKAKSVPEVMYGLSADAWFGLAYAALAAAVVGLLVLHARRPLALVPGSWLGKGQLLYVVFLWWMVVGNFERSVVGFVPQRMITEGVIFFNAVVCTLLLLFWGGTLRVEAPALVPNYARWLTKAVWIGALGFLLSVAVDWEITRAIHGDRFDGYGARHIRFGPESTATKEKPKAGQKHP
;
A
#
# COMPACT_ATOMS: atom_id res chain seq x y z
N MET A 1 8.20 -39.07 9.56
CA MET A 1 8.08 -39.56 8.17
C MET A 1 6.93 -38.82 7.48
N LEU A 2 7.24 -37.80 6.69
CA LEU A 2 6.40 -37.27 5.61
C LEU A 2 7.35 -36.75 4.52
N THR A 3 8.15 -37.66 3.99
CA THR A 3 8.84 -37.45 2.71
C THR A 3 7.82 -37.61 1.60
N GLN A 4 7.11 -36.53 1.29
CA GLN A 4 6.45 -36.39 0.00
C GLN A 4 7.01 -35.15 -0.68
N ASN A 5 8.09 -35.37 -1.44
CA ASN A 5 8.53 -34.52 -2.53
C ASN A 5 7.43 -34.49 -3.61
N THR A 6 6.30 -33.84 -3.32
CA THR A 6 5.42 -33.37 -4.37
C THR A 6 5.92 -31.99 -4.73
N THR A 7 6.54 -31.86 -5.90
CA THR A 7 6.82 -30.57 -6.56
C THR A 7 5.48 -29.90 -6.86
N ARG A 8 4.84 -29.32 -5.84
CA ARG A 8 3.60 -28.57 -6.01
C ARG A 8 3.92 -27.28 -6.74
N SER A 9 2.99 -26.85 -7.58
CA SER A 9 3.05 -25.55 -8.24
C SER A 9 3.38 -24.46 -7.20
N PRO A 10 4.35 -23.56 -7.47
CA PRO A 10 4.65 -22.43 -6.58
C PRO A 10 3.42 -21.53 -6.37
N LEU A 11 2.49 -21.51 -7.34
CA LEU A 11 1.15 -20.97 -7.14
C LEU A 11 0.23 -22.05 -6.59
N HIS A 12 -0.10 -21.96 -5.31
CA HIS A 12 -0.90 -22.92 -4.56
C HIS A 12 -1.88 -22.17 -3.63
N TRP A 13 -2.97 -22.84 -3.23
CA TRP A 13 -4.05 -22.19 -2.50
C TRP A 13 -3.65 -21.54 -1.16
N PRO A 14 -2.70 -22.07 -0.36
CA PRO A 14 -2.27 -21.40 0.88
C PRO A 14 -1.62 -20.04 0.60
N LEU A 15 -0.74 -19.97 -0.42
CA LEU A 15 -0.13 -18.72 -0.86
C LEU A 15 -1.19 -17.71 -1.30
N LEU A 16 -2.15 -18.15 -2.12
CA LEU A 16 -3.26 -17.30 -2.57
C LEU A 16 -4.06 -16.76 -1.38
N LEU A 17 -4.51 -17.65 -0.49
CA LEU A 17 -5.42 -17.31 0.60
C LEU A 17 -4.74 -16.46 1.68
N LEU A 18 -3.55 -16.85 2.15
CA LEU A 18 -2.85 -16.09 3.19
C LEU A 18 -2.53 -14.68 2.69
N THR A 19 -2.01 -14.53 1.47
CA THR A 19 -1.66 -13.22 0.92
C THR A 19 -2.89 -12.35 0.70
N ALA A 20 -3.99 -12.94 0.20
CA ALA A 20 -5.28 -12.26 0.05
C ALA A 20 -5.83 -11.75 1.39
N LEU A 21 -5.89 -12.61 2.41
CA LEU A 21 -6.36 -12.23 3.73
C LEU A 21 -5.43 -11.22 4.43
N SER A 22 -4.11 -11.37 4.28
CA SER A 22 -3.10 -10.44 4.80
C SER A 22 -3.35 -9.01 4.31
N LEU A 23 -3.56 -8.88 2.99
CA LEU A 23 -3.79 -7.59 2.37
C LEU A 23 -5.20 -7.07 2.69
N SER A 24 -6.21 -7.94 2.71
CA SER A 24 -7.58 -7.62 3.14
C SER A 24 -7.62 -7.00 4.55
N ILE A 25 -6.96 -7.63 5.52
CA ILE A 25 -6.82 -7.13 6.90
C ILE A 25 -6.16 -5.76 6.90
N GLY A 26 -5.00 -5.64 6.25
CA GLY A 26 -4.27 -4.38 6.21
C GLY A 26 -5.07 -3.25 5.54
N TRP A 27 -5.88 -3.57 4.53
CA TRP A 27 -6.74 -2.59 3.85
C TRP A 27 -7.92 -2.15 4.72
N GLY A 28 -8.54 -3.07 5.45
CA GLY A 28 -9.57 -2.75 6.44
C GLY A 28 -9.05 -1.86 7.56
N ILE A 29 -7.85 -2.17 8.07
CA ILE A 29 -7.16 -1.30 9.05
C ILE A 29 -6.86 0.06 8.42
N ARG A 30 -6.30 0.09 7.20
CA ARG A 30 -6.02 1.33 6.47
C ARG A 30 -7.27 2.21 6.35
N GLY A 31 -8.46 1.64 6.19
CA GLY A 31 -9.73 2.40 6.18
C GLY A 31 -9.96 3.25 7.43
N ASN A 32 -9.49 2.78 8.60
CA ASN A 32 -9.62 3.50 9.87
C ASN A 32 -8.57 4.60 10.08
N PHE A 33 -7.39 4.48 9.46
CA PHE A 33 -6.26 5.40 9.62
C PHE A 33 -6.07 6.36 8.42
N GLY A 34 -6.49 5.95 7.22
CA GLY A 34 -6.33 6.63 5.94
C GLY A 34 -4.87 6.83 5.48
N HIS A 35 -4.72 7.47 4.32
CA HIS A 35 -3.45 8.06 3.82
C HIS A 35 -2.35 7.03 3.43
N GLU A 36 -1.18 7.55 3.10
CA GLU A 36 0.01 6.82 2.63
C GLU A 36 0.52 5.83 3.69
N PHE A 37 0.59 6.26 4.96
CA PHE A 37 1.07 5.43 6.07
C PHE A 37 0.15 4.24 6.36
N GLY A 38 -1.16 4.42 6.22
CA GLY A 38 -2.13 3.33 6.36
C GLY A 38 -1.92 2.25 5.30
N ALA A 39 -1.59 2.65 4.07
CA ALA A 39 -1.37 1.72 2.96
C ALA A 39 -0.08 0.89 3.10
N MET A 40 0.82 1.26 4.02
CA MET A 40 2.03 0.50 4.32
C MET A 40 1.74 -0.84 5.01
N ILE A 41 0.71 -0.88 5.86
CA ILE A 41 0.31 -2.08 6.62
C ILE A 41 -0.05 -3.25 5.70
N PRO A 42 -0.99 -3.13 4.74
CA PRO A 42 -1.32 -4.21 3.83
C PRO A 42 -0.12 -4.63 2.98
N GLY A 43 0.71 -3.68 2.56
CA GLY A 43 1.92 -3.97 1.79
C GLY A 43 2.92 -4.82 2.55
N ALA A 44 3.19 -4.50 3.82
CA ALA A 44 4.07 -5.29 4.67
C ALA A 44 3.52 -6.71 4.92
N LEU A 45 2.24 -6.83 5.30
CA LEU A 45 1.62 -8.12 5.57
C LEU A 45 1.62 -9.03 4.33
N ALA A 46 1.15 -8.51 3.19
CA ALA A 46 1.06 -9.29 1.96
C ALA A 46 2.44 -9.70 1.42
N ALA A 47 3.44 -8.81 1.48
CA ALA A 47 4.78 -9.13 1.02
C ALA A 47 5.44 -10.22 1.88
N MET A 48 5.27 -10.15 3.21
CA MET A 48 5.74 -11.22 4.11
C MET A 48 5.03 -12.54 3.85
N ALA A 49 3.70 -12.53 3.74
CA ALA A 49 2.90 -13.72 3.44
C ALA A 49 3.35 -14.39 2.13
N ALA A 50 3.52 -13.59 1.07
CA ALA A 50 3.97 -14.08 -0.23
C ALA A 50 5.37 -14.70 -0.16
N ALA A 51 6.30 -14.05 0.55
CA ALA A 51 7.66 -14.58 0.74
C ALA A 51 7.65 -15.88 1.56
N LEU A 52 6.92 -15.92 2.69
CA LEU A 52 6.89 -17.05 3.61
C LEU A 52 6.25 -18.30 3.00
N LEU A 53 5.22 -18.14 2.17
CA LEU A 53 4.57 -19.26 1.49
C LEU A 53 5.12 -19.55 0.08
N SER A 54 6.05 -18.77 -0.45
CA SER A 54 6.65 -19.03 -1.78
C SER A 54 7.35 -20.39 -1.93
N GLY A 55 7.75 -21.02 -0.82
CA GLY A 55 8.63 -22.19 -0.79
C GLY A 55 10.10 -21.89 -1.12
N ARG A 56 10.48 -20.61 -1.23
CA ARG A 56 11.83 -20.15 -1.59
C ARG A 56 12.65 -19.82 -0.34
N GLU A 57 13.66 -20.65 -0.05
CA GLU A 57 14.51 -20.45 1.12
C GLU A 57 15.35 -19.15 1.04
N ASP A 58 15.76 -18.76 -0.16
CA ASP A 58 16.42 -17.47 -0.41
C ASP A 58 15.51 -16.27 -0.12
N TRP A 59 14.19 -16.43 -0.26
CA TRP A 59 13.23 -15.37 0.08
C TRP A 59 12.92 -15.32 1.58
N TRP A 60 12.91 -16.46 2.27
CA TRP A 60 12.71 -16.51 3.73
C TRP A 60 13.79 -15.72 4.49
N ARG A 61 15.03 -15.73 3.99
CA ARG A 61 16.14 -14.92 4.54
C ARG A 61 15.88 -13.41 4.45
N ARG A 62 14.99 -13.00 3.56
CA ARG A 62 14.74 -11.61 3.18
C ARG A 62 13.38 -11.10 3.59
N VAL A 63 12.62 -11.83 4.42
CA VAL A 63 11.24 -11.48 4.80
C VAL A 63 11.12 -10.06 5.36
N ALA A 64 12.10 -9.61 6.15
CA ALA A 64 12.13 -8.22 6.63
C ALA A 64 12.26 -7.20 5.48
N CYS A 65 13.06 -7.48 4.45
CA CYS A 65 13.14 -6.64 3.26
C CYS A 65 11.83 -6.68 2.45
N PHE A 66 11.19 -7.85 2.31
CA PHE A 66 9.86 -7.95 1.71
C PHE A 66 8.85 -7.07 2.45
N ALA A 67 8.83 -7.12 3.78
CA ALA A 67 7.96 -6.26 4.59
C ALA A 67 8.23 -4.77 4.35
N PHE A 68 9.50 -4.35 4.39
CA PHE A 68 9.92 -2.97 4.20
C PHE A 68 9.59 -2.42 2.80
N PHE A 69 10.02 -3.09 1.73
CA PHE A 69 9.78 -2.61 0.37
C PHE A 69 8.33 -2.82 -0.07
N GLY A 70 7.65 -3.85 0.43
CA GLY A 70 6.20 -4.01 0.28
C GLY A 70 5.44 -2.84 0.90
N ALA A 71 5.75 -2.47 2.14
CA ALA A 71 5.18 -1.29 2.79
C ALA A 71 5.35 -0.01 1.96
N LEU A 72 6.57 0.25 1.49
CA LEU A 72 6.86 1.45 0.67
C LEU A 72 6.18 1.42 -0.70
N GLY A 73 6.14 0.28 -1.37
CA GLY A 73 5.48 0.17 -2.68
C GLY A 73 3.99 0.52 -2.60
N TRP A 74 3.31 0.04 -1.56
CA TRP A 74 1.88 0.30 -1.36
C TRP A 74 1.60 1.69 -0.79
N SER A 75 2.56 2.34 -0.13
CA SER A 75 2.36 3.70 0.43
C SER A 75 2.08 4.74 -0.64
N PHE A 76 2.76 4.66 -1.80
CA PHE A 76 2.65 5.68 -2.86
C PHE A 76 1.22 5.85 -3.40
N GLY A 77 0.45 4.78 -3.52
CA GLY A 77 -0.94 4.90 -3.98
C GLY A 77 -1.90 5.49 -2.93
N GLY A 78 -1.47 5.58 -1.66
CA GLY A 78 -2.26 6.22 -0.60
C GLY A 78 -2.45 7.73 -0.78
N SER A 79 -1.67 8.35 -1.66
CA SER A 79 -1.79 9.75 -2.08
C SER A 79 -2.95 10.03 -3.03
N ILE A 80 -3.51 9.00 -3.67
CA ILE A 80 -4.53 9.16 -4.68
C ILE A 80 -5.90 9.34 -4.02
N SER A 81 -6.56 10.45 -4.29
CA SER A 81 -7.95 10.65 -3.86
C SER A 81 -8.92 9.85 -4.75
N TYR A 82 -9.87 9.16 -4.14
CA TYR A 82 -10.81 8.30 -4.90
C TYR A 82 -12.26 8.34 -4.40
N MET A 83 -12.57 8.96 -3.26
CA MET A 83 -13.96 9.04 -2.74
C MET A 83 -14.92 9.65 -3.76
N GLN A 84 -14.47 10.72 -4.45
CA GLN A 84 -15.26 11.40 -5.47
C GLN A 84 -15.57 10.48 -6.66
N VAL A 85 -14.63 9.60 -7.02
CA VAL A 85 -14.77 8.64 -8.12
C VAL A 85 -15.77 7.56 -7.76
N ILE A 86 -15.65 7.02 -6.54
CA ILE A 86 -16.66 6.11 -5.98
C ILE A 86 -18.03 6.77 -6.06
N ALA A 87 -18.16 8.02 -5.62
CA ALA A 87 -19.46 8.68 -5.64
C ALA A 87 -20.09 8.84 -7.05
N TYR A 88 -19.28 8.88 -8.11
CA TYR A 88 -19.81 8.89 -9.48
C TYR A 88 -20.53 7.57 -9.83
N THR A 89 -20.11 6.44 -9.28
CA THR A 89 -20.77 5.13 -9.52
C THR A 89 -22.12 5.01 -8.83
N HIS A 90 -22.37 5.81 -7.79
CA HIS A 90 -23.65 5.91 -7.08
C HIS A 90 -24.71 6.79 -7.77
N SER A 91 -24.29 7.62 -8.72
CA SER A 91 -25.04 8.82 -9.13
C SER A 91 -26.35 8.61 -9.91
N GLY A 92 -26.56 7.42 -10.48
CA GLY A 92 -27.61 7.17 -11.48
C GLY A 92 -27.34 7.78 -12.86
N HIS A 93 -26.35 8.66 -13.02
CA HIS A 93 -26.03 9.25 -14.32
C HIS A 93 -25.09 8.34 -15.11
N SER A 94 -25.59 7.72 -16.19
CA SER A 94 -24.91 6.64 -16.92
C SER A 94 -23.44 6.91 -17.27
N LEU A 95 -23.15 8.06 -17.89
CA LEU A 95 -21.78 8.39 -18.29
C LEU A 95 -20.86 8.66 -17.08
N SER A 96 -21.42 9.16 -15.97
CA SER A 96 -20.66 9.35 -14.72
C SER A 96 -20.32 8.00 -14.09
N VAL A 97 -21.25 7.04 -14.12
CA VAL A 97 -21.04 5.68 -13.60
C VAL A 97 -19.95 4.97 -14.40
N PHE A 98 -20.04 4.98 -15.72
CA PHE A 98 -19.02 4.40 -16.61
C PHE A 98 -17.64 5.02 -16.36
N TYR A 99 -17.57 6.36 -16.28
CA TYR A 99 -16.34 7.07 -15.96
C TYR A 99 -15.80 6.74 -14.56
N GLY A 100 -16.69 6.60 -13.57
CA GLY A 100 -16.36 6.18 -12.21
C GLY A 100 -15.63 4.84 -12.22
N TYR A 101 -16.19 3.80 -12.85
CA TYR A 101 -15.53 2.49 -12.94
C TYR A 101 -14.22 2.52 -13.71
N ALA A 102 -14.15 3.23 -14.83
CA ALA A 102 -12.91 3.40 -15.58
C ALA A 102 -11.81 4.04 -14.73
N CYS A 103 -12.15 5.08 -13.97
CA CYS A 103 -11.23 5.76 -13.08
C CYS A 103 -10.84 4.90 -11.87
N LEU A 104 -11.76 4.16 -11.26
CA LEU A 104 -11.45 3.22 -10.18
C LEU A 104 -10.47 2.15 -10.66
N PHE A 105 -10.63 1.64 -11.88
CA PHE A 105 -9.67 0.73 -12.47
C PHE A 105 -8.29 1.37 -12.60
N VAL A 106 -8.20 2.59 -13.15
CA VAL A 106 -6.92 3.29 -13.28
C VAL A 106 -6.27 3.53 -11.92
N ILE A 107 -7.04 3.99 -10.93
CA ILE A 107 -6.54 4.22 -9.57
C ILE A 107 -6.03 2.91 -8.94
N GLY A 108 -6.83 1.84 -9.04
CA GLY A 108 -6.45 0.53 -8.53
C GLY A 108 -5.20 -0.02 -9.20
N PHE A 109 -5.08 0.22 -10.51
CA PHE A 109 -3.89 -0.13 -11.29
C PHE A 109 -2.65 0.58 -10.78
N LEU A 110 -2.68 1.90 -10.65
CA LEU A 110 -1.52 2.68 -10.21
C LEU A 110 -1.06 2.28 -8.82
N TRP A 111 -2.02 2.05 -7.92
CA TRP A 111 -1.73 1.65 -6.56
C TRP A 111 -1.05 0.27 -6.50
N ALA A 112 -1.67 -0.73 -7.11
CA ALA A 112 -1.16 -2.09 -7.06
C ALA A 112 0.09 -2.28 -7.92
N ALA A 113 0.30 -1.47 -8.97
CA ALA A 113 1.51 -1.53 -9.79
C ALA A 113 2.76 -1.13 -9.00
N MET A 114 2.66 -0.09 -8.17
CA MET A 114 3.73 0.29 -7.24
C MET A 114 3.89 -0.73 -6.11
N GLY A 115 2.77 -1.22 -5.56
CA GLY A 115 2.76 -2.24 -4.53
C GLY A 115 3.45 -3.54 -4.94
N GLY A 116 3.13 -4.07 -6.12
CA GLY A 116 3.76 -5.28 -6.66
C GLY A 116 5.24 -5.09 -7.00
N ALA A 117 5.63 -3.91 -7.48
CA ALA A 117 7.04 -3.59 -7.69
C ALA A 117 7.82 -3.60 -6.36
N GLY A 118 7.30 -2.92 -5.34
CA GLY A 118 7.89 -2.93 -3.99
C GLY A 118 8.04 -4.35 -3.44
N THR A 119 6.99 -5.17 -3.54
CA THR A 119 7.02 -6.57 -3.09
C THR A 119 8.02 -7.44 -3.86
N ALA A 120 8.16 -7.25 -5.18
CA ALA A 120 9.06 -8.06 -6.01
C ALA A 120 10.53 -7.63 -5.92
N LEU A 121 10.82 -6.43 -5.42
CA LEU A 121 12.17 -5.87 -5.37
C LEU A 121 13.16 -6.78 -4.61
N PRO A 122 12.84 -7.31 -3.40
CA PRO A 122 13.74 -8.19 -2.65
C PRO A 122 13.89 -9.59 -3.26
N ALA A 123 12.93 -10.01 -4.09
CA ALA A 123 12.97 -11.29 -4.80
C ALA A 123 13.95 -11.28 -5.98
N LEU A 124 14.25 -10.11 -6.54
CA LEU A 124 14.95 -9.98 -7.83
C LEU A 124 16.29 -9.26 -7.74
N LEU A 125 16.51 -8.41 -6.73
CA LEU A 125 17.76 -7.70 -6.55
C LEU A 125 18.69 -8.41 -5.56
N ASP A 126 19.99 -8.44 -5.87
CA ASP A 126 21.02 -8.90 -4.93
C ASP A 126 21.12 -8.02 -3.67
N ARG A 127 21.83 -8.52 -2.65
CA ARG A 127 21.97 -7.83 -1.36
C ARG A 127 22.60 -6.45 -1.50
N GLU A 128 23.58 -6.31 -2.39
CA GLU A 128 24.28 -5.05 -2.59
C GLU A 128 23.33 -3.98 -3.12
N ARG A 129 22.60 -4.30 -4.20
CA ARG A 129 21.58 -3.43 -4.80
C ARG A 129 20.47 -3.09 -3.83
N LEU A 130 19.97 -4.05 -3.04
CA LEU A 130 18.97 -3.77 -2.00
C LEU A 130 19.52 -2.81 -0.95
N THR A 131 20.78 -2.96 -0.56
CA THR A 131 21.40 -2.09 0.44
C THR A 131 21.60 -0.67 -0.10
N GLU A 132 21.76 -0.48 -1.41
CA GLU A 132 21.88 0.86 -2.01
C GLU A 132 20.67 1.74 -1.71
N PHE A 133 19.48 1.17 -1.51
CA PHE A 133 18.26 1.93 -1.23
C PHE A 133 18.23 2.61 0.13
N PHE A 134 18.92 2.07 1.14
CA PHE A 134 18.70 2.51 2.51
C PHE A 134 19.14 3.97 2.72
N ALA A 135 20.31 4.37 2.19
CA ALA A 135 20.77 5.75 2.32
C ALA A 135 19.91 6.77 1.54
N PRO A 136 19.61 6.57 0.24
CA PRO A 136 18.64 7.38 -0.50
C PRO A 136 17.27 7.49 0.18
N LEU A 137 16.66 6.37 0.61
CA LEU A 137 15.37 6.40 1.28
C LEU A 137 15.43 7.14 2.61
N SER A 138 16.51 6.97 3.38
CA SER A 138 16.69 7.68 4.64
C SER A 138 16.82 9.19 4.41
N ALA A 139 17.54 9.61 3.36
CA ALA A 139 17.63 11.01 2.98
C ALA A 139 16.27 11.59 2.56
N VAL A 140 15.45 10.82 1.82
CA VAL A 140 14.09 11.22 1.44
C VAL A 140 13.19 11.34 2.68
N PHE A 141 13.20 10.37 3.59
CA PHE A 141 12.40 10.45 4.82
C PHE A 141 12.81 11.61 5.71
N VAL A 142 14.12 11.89 5.84
CA VAL A 142 14.60 13.07 6.56
C VAL A 142 14.14 14.35 5.86
N ALA A 143 14.21 14.42 4.53
CA ALA A 143 13.75 15.58 3.79
C ALA A 143 12.24 15.82 3.97
N TRP A 144 11.41 14.77 3.94
CA TRP A 144 9.98 14.88 4.21
C TRP A 144 9.67 15.24 5.66
N LEU A 145 10.44 14.74 6.63
CA LEU A 145 10.28 15.16 8.03
C LEU A 145 10.62 16.64 8.21
N VAL A 146 11.71 17.12 7.60
CA VAL A 146 12.06 18.54 7.63
C VAL A 146 11.01 19.38 6.90
N GLN A 147 10.47 18.89 5.79
CA GLN A 147 9.38 19.54 5.06
C GLN A 147 8.15 19.68 5.96
N ASP A 148 7.69 18.60 6.60
CA ASP A 148 6.52 18.62 7.50
C ASP A 148 6.71 19.58 8.68
N VAL A 149 7.90 19.58 9.30
CA VAL A 149 8.23 20.53 10.37
C VAL A 149 8.22 21.97 9.86
N ALA A 150 8.80 22.22 8.68
CA ALA A 150 8.84 23.55 8.08
C ALA A 150 7.44 24.05 7.69
N GLU A 151 6.61 23.19 7.12
CA GLU A 151 5.21 23.49 6.81
C GLU A 151 4.46 23.90 8.06
N ASN A 152 4.53 23.10 9.13
CA ASN A 152 3.84 23.39 10.40
C ASN A 152 4.31 24.67 11.09
N LEU A 153 5.58 25.06 10.93
CA LEU A 153 6.14 26.28 11.54
C LEU A 153 5.88 27.54 10.72
N LEU A 154 5.92 27.45 9.39
CA LEU A 154 5.88 28.61 8.48
C LEU A 154 4.49 28.85 7.90
N VAL A 155 3.66 27.82 7.81
CA VAL A 155 2.32 27.87 7.22
C VAL A 155 1.35 27.26 8.22
N THR A 156 0.38 28.02 8.71
CA THR A 156 -0.66 27.46 9.57
C THR A 156 -1.53 26.49 8.76
N VAL A 157 -1.18 25.20 8.76
CA VAL A 157 -1.94 24.16 8.04
C VAL A 157 -3.10 23.74 8.93
N ASN A 158 -4.25 24.37 8.77
CA ASN A 158 -5.49 23.79 9.25
C ASN A 158 -5.96 22.75 8.22
N PRO A 159 -6.01 21.43 8.54
CA PRO A 159 -6.39 20.40 7.58
C PRO A 159 -7.79 20.63 6.99
N ASP A 160 -8.71 21.18 7.80
CA ASP A 160 -10.06 21.53 7.37
C ASP A 160 -10.09 22.66 6.33
N PHE A 161 -9.01 23.45 6.22
CA PHE A 161 -8.88 24.60 5.31
C PHE A 161 -7.58 24.57 4.50
N ARG A 162 -7.05 23.36 4.22
CA ARG A 162 -5.75 23.20 3.55
C ARG A 162 -5.64 23.87 2.18
N HIS A 163 -6.77 24.15 1.51
CA HIS A 163 -6.79 24.92 0.26
C HIS A 163 -6.36 26.37 0.45
N GLU A 164 -6.41 26.92 1.64
CA GLU A 164 -5.95 28.29 1.92
C GLU A 164 -4.43 28.40 2.01
N SER A 165 -3.73 27.27 2.14
CA SER A 165 -2.26 27.25 2.15
C SER A 165 -1.68 27.83 0.84
N PRO A 166 -0.62 28.65 0.91
CA PRO A 166 0.10 29.11 -0.27
C PRO A 166 0.77 27.96 -1.03
N LEU A 167 1.00 26.82 -0.36
CA LEU A 167 1.56 25.61 -0.95
C LEU A 167 0.48 24.72 -1.59
N TYR A 168 -0.79 25.08 -1.47
CA TYR A 168 -1.88 24.32 -2.08
C TYR A 168 -1.83 24.43 -3.60
N TRP A 169 -1.51 23.31 -4.24
CA TRP A 169 -1.51 23.21 -5.69
C TRP A 169 -2.22 21.95 -6.15
N TYR A 170 -3.48 22.13 -6.56
CA TYR A 170 -4.38 21.05 -6.99
C TYR A 170 -4.52 19.91 -5.97
N ASP A 171 -4.27 20.19 -4.68
CA ASP A 171 -4.28 19.21 -3.60
C ASP A 171 -3.37 18.00 -3.91
N THR A 172 -2.12 18.27 -4.33
CA THR A 172 -1.15 17.25 -4.78
C THR A 172 0.15 17.25 -3.97
N ASP A 173 0.88 16.14 -4.05
CA ASP A 173 2.17 15.90 -3.37
C ASP A 173 3.38 16.50 -4.09
N TRP A 174 3.19 17.61 -4.81
CA TRP A 174 4.23 18.23 -5.64
C TRP A 174 5.48 18.60 -4.83
N LEU A 175 5.28 19.07 -3.60
CA LEU A 175 6.38 19.49 -2.74
C LEU A 175 7.19 18.27 -2.27
N ALA A 176 6.52 17.17 -1.89
CA ALA A 176 7.17 15.92 -1.54
C ALA A 176 7.96 15.32 -2.74
N ALA A 177 7.44 15.43 -3.96
CA ALA A 177 8.13 15.00 -5.16
C ALA A 177 9.37 15.88 -5.46
N LEU A 178 9.27 17.20 -5.26
CA LEU A 178 10.39 18.13 -5.44
C LEU A 178 11.48 17.93 -4.39
N THR A 179 11.12 17.85 -3.11
CA THR A 179 12.06 17.64 -2.01
C THR A 179 12.77 16.29 -2.14
N THR A 180 12.11 15.27 -2.69
CA THR A 180 12.74 14.00 -3.07
C THR A 180 13.86 14.21 -4.08
N ILE A 181 13.63 14.97 -5.16
CA ILE A 181 14.66 15.23 -6.18
C ILE A 181 15.84 15.96 -5.53
N VAL A 182 15.57 17.03 -4.78
CA VAL A 182 16.60 17.83 -4.10
C VAL A 182 17.41 16.98 -3.13
N ALA A 183 16.75 16.17 -2.29
CA ALA A 183 17.42 15.31 -1.31
C ALA A 183 18.36 14.30 -1.97
N ILE A 184 17.94 13.67 -3.07
CA ILE A 184 18.77 12.70 -3.79
C ILE A 184 19.95 13.39 -4.48
N LEU A 185 19.75 14.57 -5.08
CA LEU A 185 20.84 15.33 -5.70
C LEU A 185 21.88 15.79 -4.67
N ILE A 186 21.44 16.29 -3.51
CA ILE A 186 22.33 16.65 -2.38
C ILE A 186 23.08 15.41 -1.90
N LEU A 187 22.38 14.28 -1.69
CA LEU A 187 23.02 13.04 -1.26
C LEU A 187 24.08 12.57 -2.26
N ALA A 188 23.77 12.63 -3.55
CA ALA A 188 24.71 12.25 -4.61
C ALA A 188 25.94 13.17 -4.64
N LEU A 189 25.75 14.48 -4.44
CA LEU A 189 26.83 15.47 -4.34
C LEU A 189 27.73 15.21 -3.13
N VAL A 190 27.13 15.03 -1.95
CA VAL A 190 27.85 14.76 -0.69
C VAL A 190 28.64 13.46 -0.76
N ARG A 191 28.04 12.39 -1.31
CA ARG A 191 28.71 11.09 -1.45
C ARG A 191 29.66 11.02 -2.64
N ARG A 192 29.61 12.00 -3.55
CA ARG A 192 30.31 12.01 -4.85
C ARG A 192 30.09 10.71 -5.64
N ARG A 193 28.89 10.15 -5.53
CA ARG A 193 28.50 8.87 -6.14
C ARG A 193 27.05 8.94 -6.56
N PHE A 194 26.73 8.28 -7.66
CA PHE A 194 25.36 8.10 -8.12
C PHE A 194 25.06 6.60 -8.22
N ASP A 195 24.26 6.09 -7.28
CA ASP A 195 23.91 4.68 -7.25
C ASP A 195 22.58 4.38 -7.96
N ARG A 196 22.33 3.09 -8.18
CA ARG A 196 21.16 2.63 -8.95
C ARG A 196 19.86 2.91 -8.21
N ALA A 197 19.88 2.84 -6.88
CA ALA A 197 18.73 3.20 -6.06
C ALA A 197 18.38 4.70 -6.18
N SER A 198 19.38 5.60 -6.08
CA SER A 198 19.19 7.03 -6.35
C SER A 198 18.63 7.27 -7.75
N SER A 199 19.14 6.56 -8.76
CA SER A 199 18.62 6.63 -10.13
C SER A 199 17.14 6.24 -10.21
N LEU A 200 16.72 5.12 -9.62
CA LEU A 200 15.32 4.70 -9.64
C LEU A 200 14.40 5.72 -8.94
N ILE A 201 14.80 6.21 -7.77
CA ILE A 201 14.01 7.21 -7.02
C ILE A 201 13.85 8.48 -7.86
N LEU A 202 14.91 8.93 -8.55
CA LEU A 202 14.82 10.08 -9.44
C LEU A 202 13.94 9.81 -10.68
N HIS A 203 14.02 8.63 -11.29
CA HIS A 203 13.12 8.29 -12.40
C HIS A 203 11.65 8.36 -11.98
N MET A 204 11.34 7.87 -10.76
CA MET A 204 10.00 7.95 -10.19
C MET A 204 9.57 9.39 -9.87
N ALA A 205 10.44 10.18 -9.25
CA ALA A 205 10.12 11.57 -8.86
C ALA A 205 10.01 12.52 -10.08
N PHE A 206 10.92 12.41 -11.06
CA PHE A 206 10.78 13.12 -12.33
C PHE A 206 9.57 12.62 -13.11
N GLY A 207 9.33 11.32 -13.10
CA GLY A 207 8.13 10.73 -13.67
C GLY A 207 6.88 11.39 -13.11
N TRP A 208 6.78 11.52 -11.79
CA TRP A 208 5.67 12.21 -11.11
C TRP A 208 5.44 13.62 -11.67
N TRP A 209 6.49 14.43 -11.77
CA TRP A 209 6.41 15.78 -12.33
C TRP A 209 5.96 15.80 -13.79
N VAL A 210 6.50 14.91 -14.63
CA VAL A 210 6.11 14.80 -16.04
C VAL A 210 4.64 14.41 -16.18
N GLY A 211 4.19 13.40 -15.41
CA GLY A 211 2.79 12.95 -15.43
C GLY A 211 1.84 14.06 -15.01
N PHE A 212 2.14 14.75 -13.92
CA PHE A 212 1.35 15.87 -13.44
C PHE A 212 1.31 17.04 -14.44
N ALA A 213 2.47 17.45 -14.97
CA ALA A 213 2.55 18.54 -15.93
C ALA A 213 1.76 18.24 -17.22
N VAL A 214 1.90 17.04 -17.78
CA VAL A 214 1.22 16.67 -19.02
C VAL A 214 -0.29 16.52 -18.80
N LEU A 215 -0.71 15.73 -17.82
CA LEU A 215 -2.12 15.38 -17.65
C LEU A 215 -2.93 16.52 -17.04
N VAL A 216 -2.40 17.21 -16.03
CA VAL A 216 -3.15 18.24 -15.30
C VAL A 216 -2.92 19.63 -15.87
N LEU A 217 -1.66 20.04 -16.05
CA LEU A 217 -1.35 21.43 -16.45
C LEU A 217 -1.57 21.67 -17.94
N VAL A 218 -1.15 20.74 -18.80
CA VAL A 218 -1.26 20.88 -20.26
C VAL A 218 -2.64 20.42 -20.75
N LEU A 219 -3.08 19.22 -20.37
CA LEU A 219 -4.34 18.66 -20.87
C LEU A 219 -5.58 19.05 -20.04
N GLY A 220 -5.40 19.60 -18.84
CA GLY A 220 -6.53 20.00 -17.99
C GLY A 220 -7.37 18.82 -17.48
N TRP A 221 -6.82 17.61 -17.49
CA TRP A 221 -7.51 16.39 -17.07
C TRP A 221 -7.51 16.30 -15.55
N ARG A 222 -8.61 16.75 -14.96
CA ARG A 222 -8.88 16.70 -13.51
C ARG A 222 -9.74 15.48 -13.22
N LEU A 223 -9.21 14.44 -12.57
CA LEU A 223 -9.93 13.18 -12.35
C LEU A 223 -10.94 13.28 -11.19
N THR A 224 -10.54 13.93 -10.11
CA THR A 224 -11.23 14.00 -8.81
C THR A 224 -11.59 15.42 -8.32
N PRO A 225 -11.76 16.45 -9.18
CA PRO A 225 -11.97 17.80 -8.69
C PRO A 225 -13.27 17.91 -7.87
N PRO A 226 -13.30 18.72 -6.80
CA PRO A 226 -12.25 19.63 -6.32
C PRO A 226 -11.11 18.97 -5.50
N ARG A 227 -11.10 17.64 -5.32
CA ARG A 227 -10.05 16.91 -4.59
C ARG A 227 -8.77 16.70 -5.41
N GLY A 228 -7.75 16.20 -4.72
CA GLY A 228 -6.38 16.01 -5.21
C GLY A 228 -6.19 15.19 -6.46
N ASP A 229 -5.32 15.71 -7.34
CA ASP A 229 -4.94 15.09 -8.62
C ASP A 229 -3.57 14.38 -8.59
N SER A 230 -3.13 13.91 -7.42
CA SER A 230 -1.90 13.10 -7.29
C SER A 230 -1.90 11.84 -8.16
N TRP A 231 -3.08 11.36 -8.62
CA TRP A 231 -3.19 10.27 -9.60
C TRP A 231 -2.32 10.52 -10.85
N ALA A 232 -2.27 11.76 -11.35
CA ALA A 232 -1.52 12.09 -12.57
C ALA A 232 -0.02 11.97 -12.33
N GLY A 233 0.44 12.38 -11.15
CA GLY A 233 1.79 12.14 -10.70
C GLY A 233 2.08 10.64 -10.53
N CYS A 234 1.15 9.86 -9.97
CA CYS A 234 1.30 8.40 -9.86
C CYS A 234 1.39 7.71 -11.23
N VAL A 235 0.66 8.15 -12.26
CA VAL A 235 0.84 7.67 -13.65
C VAL A 235 2.28 7.86 -14.10
N GLY A 236 2.81 9.08 -13.92
CA GLY A 236 4.17 9.41 -14.27
C GLY A 236 5.20 8.61 -13.45
N MET A 237 4.94 8.38 -12.16
CA MET A 237 5.79 7.59 -11.27
C MET A 237 5.90 6.12 -11.71
N VAL A 238 4.78 5.49 -12.05
CA VAL A 238 4.75 4.13 -12.62
C VAL A 238 5.47 4.09 -13.97
N GLY A 239 5.26 5.10 -14.83
CA GLY A 239 6.00 5.24 -16.09
C GLY A 239 7.51 5.36 -15.87
N GLY A 240 7.95 6.17 -14.93
CA GLY A 240 9.36 6.34 -14.54
C GLY A 240 9.99 5.04 -14.02
N LEU A 241 9.28 4.33 -13.14
CA LEU A 241 9.64 2.99 -12.67
C LEU A 241 9.80 2.04 -13.86
N TRP A 242 8.85 2.02 -14.79
CA TRP A 242 8.88 1.09 -15.93
C TRP A 242 10.02 1.40 -16.91
N ILE A 243 10.25 2.68 -17.22
CA ILE A 243 11.37 3.11 -18.06
C ILE A 243 12.70 2.68 -17.43
N TYR A 244 12.86 2.89 -16.11
CA TYR A 244 14.05 2.43 -15.39
C TYR A 244 14.20 0.91 -15.49
N CYS A 245 13.14 0.15 -15.19
CA CYS A 245 13.20 -1.31 -15.21
C CYS A 245 13.51 -1.84 -16.62
N TRP A 246 12.96 -1.24 -17.66
CA TRP A 246 13.24 -1.60 -19.05
C TRP A 246 14.72 -1.36 -19.40
N ARG A 247 15.24 -0.16 -19.10
CA ARG A 247 16.65 0.21 -19.34
C ARG A 247 17.64 -0.71 -18.62
N HIS A 248 17.28 -1.16 -17.42
CA HIS A 248 18.13 -2.02 -16.59
C HIS A 248 17.81 -3.52 -16.69
N ARG A 249 16.97 -3.93 -17.67
CA ARG A 249 16.57 -5.33 -17.91
C ARG A 249 15.95 -6.02 -16.68
N LEU A 250 15.27 -5.26 -15.82
CA LEU A 250 14.54 -5.75 -14.65
C LEU A 250 13.13 -6.21 -15.06
N THR A 251 13.03 -7.12 -16.03
CA THR A 251 11.75 -7.51 -16.63
C THR A 251 10.84 -8.28 -15.67
N GLY A 252 11.40 -8.95 -14.66
CA GLY A 252 10.61 -9.57 -13.59
C GLY A 252 9.90 -8.54 -12.70
N LEU A 253 10.53 -7.37 -12.51
CA LEU A 253 9.96 -6.27 -11.73
C LEU A 253 8.84 -5.57 -12.50
N LEU A 254 9.05 -5.36 -13.81
CA LEU A 254 7.99 -4.92 -14.73
C LEU A 254 6.80 -5.88 -14.71
N PHE A 255 7.07 -7.19 -14.76
CA PHE A 255 6.04 -8.21 -14.78
C PHE A 255 5.21 -8.17 -13.49
N ALA A 256 5.87 -8.12 -12.33
CA ALA A 256 5.17 -8.01 -11.05
C ALA A 256 4.31 -6.74 -11.00
N SER A 257 4.89 -5.58 -11.33
CA SER A 257 4.20 -4.30 -11.38
C SER A 257 2.97 -4.32 -12.30
N LEU A 258 3.11 -4.86 -13.51
CA LEU A 258 2.01 -4.92 -14.47
C LEU A 258 0.89 -5.88 -14.00
N VAL A 259 1.24 -7.09 -13.56
CA VAL A 259 0.25 -8.10 -13.15
C VAL A 259 -0.51 -7.66 -11.91
N THR A 260 0.18 -7.15 -10.88
CA THR A 260 -0.49 -6.63 -9.70
C THR A 260 -1.32 -5.41 -10.04
N GLY A 261 -0.83 -4.51 -10.88
CA GLY A 261 -1.58 -3.36 -11.38
C GLY A 261 -2.88 -3.78 -12.05
N LEU A 262 -2.85 -4.69 -13.01
CA LEU A 262 -4.06 -5.13 -13.72
C LEU A 262 -5.09 -5.77 -12.78
N ILE A 263 -4.63 -6.61 -11.85
CA ILE A 263 -5.51 -7.25 -10.86
C ILE A 263 -6.04 -6.21 -9.85
N GLY A 264 -5.25 -5.21 -9.48
CA GLY A 264 -5.70 -4.14 -8.60
C GLY A 264 -6.68 -3.18 -9.29
N GLY A 265 -6.51 -2.89 -10.57
CA GLY A 265 -7.49 -2.13 -11.34
C GLY A 265 -8.84 -2.85 -11.39
N PHE A 266 -8.83 -4.13 -11.78
CA PHE A 266 -10.02 -4.98 -11.73
C PHE A 266 -10.61 -5.02 -10.31
N GLY A 267 -9.75 -5.24 -9.30
CA GLY A 267 -10.15 -5.38 -7.92
C GLY A 267 -10.85 -4.14 -7.36
N PHE A 268 -10.40 -2.93 -7.71
CA PHE A 268 -11.04 -1.72 -7.19
C PHE A 268 -12.40 -1.49 -7.84
N ALA A 269 -12.48 -1.56 -9.18
CA ALA A 269 -13.73 -1.39 -9.90
C ALA A 269 -14.79 -2.44 -9.47
N SER A 270 -14.41 -3.72 -9.45
CA SER A 270 -15.33 -4.79 -9.10
C SER A 270 -15.63 -4.88 -7.59
N ALA A 271 -14.74 -4.45 -6.69
CA ALA A 271 -15.09 -4.32 -5.27
C ALA A 271 -16.15 -3.23 -5.05
N ASP A 272 -16.10 -2.15 -5.85
CA ASP A 272 -17.14 -1.12 -5.83
C ASP A 272 -18.46 -1.65 -6.39
N LEU A 273 -18.44 -2.42 -7.49
CA LEU A 273 -19.64 -3.14 -7.95
C LEU A 273 -20.23 -4.06 -6.86
N ILE A 274 -19.39 -4.88 -6.21
CA ILE A 274 -19.85 -5.78 -5.14
C ILE A 274 -20.53 -4.96 -4.03
N LYS A 275 -19.99 -3.80 -3.68
CA LYS A 275 -20.61 -2.89 -2.72
C LYS A 275 -22.00 -2.44 -3.19
N HIS A 276 -22.18 -2.04 -4.45
CA HIS A 276 -23.50 -1.69 -5.02
C HIS A 276 -24.50 -2.83 -4.90
N VAL A 277 -24.11 -4.04 -5.29
CA VAL A 277 -24.94 -5.24 -5.16
C VAL A 277 -25.32 -5.51 -3.69
N LEU A 278 -24.38 -5.33 -2.76
CA LEU A 278 -24.63 -5.61 -1.35
C LEU A 278 -25.48 -4.54 -0.66
N ILE A 279 -25.45 -3.28 -1.13
CA ILE A 279 -26.32 -2.22 -0.62
C ILE A 279 -27.80 -2.58 -0.82
N THR A 280 -28.16 -3.32 -1.87
CA THR A 280 -29.55 -3.74 -2.11
C THR A 280 -30.07 -4.79 -1.12
N SER A 281 -29.20 -5.36 -0.27
CA SER A 281 -29.61 -6.31 0.78
C SER A 281 -30.46 -5.69 1.89
N GLY A 282 -30.47 -4.36 2.01
CA GLY A 282 -31.14 -3.66 3.11
C GLY A 282 -30.39 -3.71 4.45
N TRP A 283 -29.20 -4.34 4.50
CA TRP A 283 -28.41 -4.38 5.72
C TRP A 283 -27.75 -3.04 6.00
N ASN A 284 -27.78 -2.61 7.26
CA ASN A 284 -27.11 -1.41 7.71
C ASN A 284 -25.72 -1.75 8.25
N THR A 285 -24.69 -1.48 7.45
CA THR A 285 -23.28 -1.68 7.83
C THR A 285 -22.38 -0.63 7.18
N ASN A 286 -21.11 -0.63 7.55
CA ASN A 286 -20.09 0.15 6.86
C ASN A 286 -19.71 -0.51 5.53
N TRP A 287 -20.52 -0.28 4.49
CA TRP A 287 -20.27 -0.79 3.14
C TRP A 287 -18.96 -0.29 2.52
N HIS A 288 -18.48 0.89 2.93
CA HIS A 288 -17.16 1.36 2.52
C HIS A 288 -16.04 0.47 3.04
N SER A 289 -16.10 0.05 4.30
CA SER A 289 -15.14 -0.91 4.87
C SER A 289 -15.21 -2.29 4.19
N VAL A 290 -16.41 -2.73 3.80
CA VAL A 290 -16.57 -3.97 3.02
C VAL A 290 -15.85 -3.84 1.69
N LEU A 291 -16.06 -2.75 0.95
CA LEU A 291 -15.32 -2.46 -0.28
C LEU A 291 -13.82 -2.46 -0.04
N GLU A 292 -13.34 -1.79 1.00
CA GLU A 292 -11.91 -1.71 1.31
C GLU A 292 -11.31 -3.10 1.57
N GLN A 293 -11.97 -3.93 2.38
CA GLN A 293 -11.50 -5.29 2.66
C GLN A 293 -11.58 -6.20 1.44
N THR A 294 -12.64 -6.11 0.62
CA THR A 294 -12.77 -6.85 -0.64
C THR A 294 -11.70 -6.44 -1.64
N TYR A 295 -11.46 -5.15 -1.80
CA TYR A 295 -10.40 -4.64 -2.67
C TYR A 295 -9.02 -5.12 -2.19
N GLY A 296 -8.77 -5.06 -0.87
CA GLY A 296 -7.57 -5.63 -0.26
C GLY A 296 -7.40 -7.12 -0.56
N PHE A 297 -8.47 -7.90 -0.46
CA PHE A 297 -8.45 -9.33 -0.77
C PHE A 297 -8.04 -9.61 -2.22
N ILE A 298 -8.65 -8.91 -3.20
CA ILE A 298 -8.34 -9.08 -4.63
C ILE A 298 -6.90 -8.64 -4.93
N ASN A 299 -6.45 -7.53 -4.34
CA ASN A 299 -5.06 -7.09 -4.45
C ASN A 299 -4.08 -8.14 -3.91
N GLY A 300 -4.39 -8.79 -2.79
CA GLY A 300 -3.53 -9.82 -2.22
C GLY A 300 -3.49 -11.09 -3.09
N LEU A 301 -4.58 -11.43 -3.80
CA LEU A 301 -4.54 -12.43 -4.87
C LEU A 301 -3.60 -11.99 -6.00
N GLY A 302 -3.63 -10.71 -6.39
CA GLY A 302 -2.71 -10.16 -7.39
C GLY A 302 -1.25 -10.30 -7.01
N VAL A 303 -0.92 -9.96 -5.76
CA VAL A 303 0.42 -10.17 -5.20
C VAL A 303 0.79 -11.65 -5.19
N ALA A 304 -0.10 -12.54 -4.75
CA ALA A 304 0.15 -13.98 -4.73
C ALA A 304 0.40 -14.56 -6.13
N VAL A 305 -0.38 -14.14 -7.13
CA VAL A 305 -0.20 -14.57 -8.52
C VAL A 305 1.15 -14.10 -9.06
N ALA A 306 1.47 -12.81 -8.91
CA ALA A 306 2.74 -12.26 -9.36
C ALA A 306 3.93 -12.96 -8.67
N MET A 307 3.89 -13.07 -7.34
CA MET A 307 4.98 -13.66 -6.55
C MET A 307 5.09 -15.17 -6.73
N GLY A 308 3.98 -15.90 -6.87
CA GLY A 308 4.00 -17.33 -7.17
C GLY A 308 4.60 -17.62 -8.55
N LEU A 309 4.26 -16.83 -9.56
CA LEU A 309 4.85 -16.94 -10.90
C LEU A 309 6.33 -16.53 -10.93
N LEU A 310 6.73 -15.57 -10.10
CA LEU A 310 8.13 -15.23 -9.87
C LEU A 310 8.86 -16.34 -9.12
N ALA A 311 8.28 -16.96 -8.08
CA ALA A 311 8.93 -18.01 -7.30
C ALA A 311 9.32 -19.21 -8.18
N ALA A 312 8.49 -19.52 -9.17
CA ALA A 312 8.72 -20.56 -10.16
C ALA A 312 9.85 -20.27 -11.16
N ARG A 313 10.28 -19.01 -11.31
CA ARG A 313 11.06 -18.53 -12.46
C ARG A 313 12.27 -17.69 -12.10
N ALA A 314 12.19 -16.88 -11.06
CA ALA A 314 13.27 -16.01 -10.65
C ALA A 314 14.50 -16.84 -10.29
N PRO A 315 15.71 -16.46 -10.75
CA PRO A 315 16.92 -17.16 -10.35
C PRO A 315 17.12 -17.08 -8.84
N ARG A 316 17.97 -17.95 -8.30
CA ARG A 316 18.38 -17.85 -6.89
C ARG A 316 19.11 -16.53 -6.69
N VAL A 317 18.75 -15.79 -5.65
CA VAL A 317 19.52 -14.61 -5.26
C VAL A 317 20.41 -14.98 -4.08
N THR A 318 21.73 -14.80 -4.23
CA THR A 318 22.68 -15.09 -3.15
C THR A 318 22.80 -13.91 -2.19
N ASP A 319 22.81 -14.23 -0.90
CA ASP A 319 23.19 -13.33 0.20
C ASP A 319 24.57 -13.69 0.77
N ASP A 320 25.30 -14.60 0.13
CA ASP A 320 26.59 -15.11 0.60
C ASP A 320 27.76 -14.43 -0.16
N PRO A 321 28.79 -13.92 0.56
CA PRO A 321 28.88 -13.83 2.02
C PRO A 321 27.90 -12.77 2.59
N PRO A 322 27.40 -12.92 3.83
CA PRO A 322 26.44 -11.98 4.42
C PRO A 322 27.07 -10.60 4.66
N VAL A 323 26.80 -9.66 3.76
CA VAL A 323 27.27 -8.26 3.85
C VAL A 323 26.18 -7.36 4.44
N ARG A 324 26.57 -6.44 5.34
CA ARG A 324 25.71 -5.37 5.91
C ARG A 324 24.42 -5.89 6.57
N ARG A 325 24.58 -6.71 7.63
CA ARG A 325 23.46 -7.25 8.44
C ARG A 325 22.54 -6.17 9.06
N TRP A 326 23.04 -4.95 9.22
CA TRP A 326 22.26 -3.85 9.79
C TRP A 326 21.00 -3.52 9.00
N THR A 327 20.95 -3.79 7.69
CA THR A 327 19.76 -3.52 6.86
C THR A 327 18.58 -4.42 7.22
N GLU A 328 18.82 -5.65 7.70
CA GLU A 328 17.77 -6.52 8.24
C GLU A 328 17.22 -5.95 9.54
N SER A 329 18.10 -5.56 10.47
CA SER A 329 17.68 -4.94 11.74
C SER A 329 16.93 -3.64 11.49
N TYR A 330 17.37 -2.83 10.53
CA TYR A 330 16.67 -1.61 10.10
C TYR A 330 15.27 -1.94 9.58
N ALA A 331 15.15 -2.93 8.68
CA ALA A 331 13.85 -3.31 8.12
C ALA A 331 12.89 -3.85 9.20
N VAL A 332 13.38 -4.63 10.16
CA VAL A 332 12.57 -5.08 11.31
C VAL A 332 12.15 -3.91 12.19
N ALA A 333 13.07 -3.01 12.55
CA ALA A 333 12.77 -1.83 13.36
C ALA A 333 11.78 -0.90 12.64
N PHE A 334 11.93 -0.72 11.33
CA PHE A 334 10.99 0.04 10.52
C PHE A 334 9.57 -0.53 10.62
N VAL A 335 9.41 -1.85 10.44
CA VAL A 335 8.09 -2.49 10.44
C VAL A 335 7.47 -2.50 11.84
N LEU A 336 8.23 -2.86 12.87
CA LEU A 336 7.69 -3.02 14.24
C LEU A 336 7.61 -1.73 15.04
N VAL A 337 8.37 -0.69 14.68
CA VAL A 337 8.42 0.57 15.42
C VAL A 337 7.88 1.72 14.57
N LEU A 338 8.53 2.04 13.45
CA LEU A 338 8.17 3.25 12.71
C LEU A 338 6.77 3.12 12.09
N LEU A 339 6.50 2.03 11.39
CA LEU A 339 5.25 1.83 10.65
C LEU A 339 4.05 1.67 11.59
N THR A 340 4.23 0.97 12.71
CA THR A 340 3.20 0.85 13.76
C THR A 340 2.98 2.20 14.45
N TYR A 341 4.03 2.97 14.77
CA TYR A 341 3.90 4.31 15.35
C TYR A 341 3.18 5.30 14.43
N LEU A 342 3.58 5.39 13.15
CA LEU A 342 2.98 6.31 12.17
C LEU A 342 1.48 6.10 11.99
N ASN A 343 0.99 4.88 12.24
CA ASN A 343 -0.43 4.58 12.21
C ASN A 343 -1.09 4.80 13.58
N LEU A 344 -0.57 4.18 14.64
CA LEU A 344 -1.20 4.18 15.96
C LEU A 344 -1.11 5.52 16.70
N SER A 345 -0.20 6.42 16.32
CA SER A 345 -0.13 7.80 16.82
C SER A 345 -1.42 8.60 16.55
N LYS A 346 -2.31 8.13 15.67
CA LYS A 346 -3.63 8.73 15.45
C LYS A 346 -4.67 8.33 16.50
N ASN A 347 -4.37 7.36 17.36
CA ASN A 347 -5.31 6.83 18.35
C ASN A 347 -5.64 7.82 19.48
N PRO A 348 -4.68 8.52 20.11
CA PRO A 348 -4.98 9.45 21.19
C PRO A 348 -5.98 10.53 20.78
N GLY A 349 -5.84 11.09 19.57
CA GLY A 349 -6.81 12.03 19.02
C GLY A 349 -8.23 11.46 18.90
N THR A 350 -8.40 10.17 18.58
CA THR A 350 -9.70 9.49 18.59
C THR A 350 -10.22 9.28 20.01
N TRP A 351 -9.35 8.87 20.94
CA TRP A 351 -9.71 8.64 22.35
C TRP A 351 -10.18 9.92 23.05
N VAL A 352 -9.50 11.04 22.80
CA VAL A 352 -9.87 12.37 23.33
C VAL A 352 -11.19 12.84 22.73
N LYS A 353 -11.38 12.70 21.41
CA LYS A 353 -12.66 13.04 20.74
C LYS A 353 -13.84 12.22 21.29
N ALA A 354 -13.61 10.95 21.61
CA ALA A 354 -14.58 10.06 22.23
C ALA A 354 -14.77 10.31 23.74
N LYS A 355 -14.02 11.25 24.33
CA LYS A 355 -14.00 11.55 25.77
C LYS A 355 -13.63 10.35 26.65
N SER A 356 -12.96 9.35 26.09
CA SER A 356 -12.49 8.17 26.83
C SER A 356 -11.18 8.41 27.56
N VAL A 357 -10.38 9.37 27.07
CA VAL A 357 -9.10 9.79 27.67
C VAL A 357 -9.08 11.33 27.74
N PRO A 358 -8.66 11.93 28.86
CA PRO A 358 -8.50 13.38 28.95
C PRO A 358 -7.44 13.90 27.96
N GLU A 359 -7.65 15.12 27.44
CA GLU A 359 -6.68 15.76 26.54
C GLU A 359 -5.33 16.00 27.23
N VAL A 360 -5.36 16.38 28.52
CA VAL A 360 -4.17 16.59 29.36
C VAL A 360 -4.25 15.71 30.59
N MET A 361 -3.18 14.96 30.85
CA MET A 361 -3.02 14.09 32.02
C MET A 361 -1.67 14.42 32.66
N TYR A 362 -1.67 14.79 33.94
CA TYR A 362 -0.43 15.10 34.69
C TYR A 362 0.51 16.10 33.98
N GLY A 363 -0.05 17.12 33.32
CA GLY A 363 0.72 18.19 32.67
C GLY A 363 1.21 17.90 31.25
N LEU A 364 0.96 16.70 30.71
CA LEU A 364 1.29 16.35 29.32
C LEU A 364 0.02 15.99 28.54
N SER A 365 0.03 16.22 27.22
CA SER A 365 -1.07 15.80 26.35
C SER A 365 -1.14 14.28 26.20
N ALA A 366 -2.32 13.77 25.82
CA ALA A 366 -2.49 12.35 25.49
C ALA A 366 -1.51 11.88 24.40
N ASP A 367 -1.26 12.71 23.38
CA ASP A 367 -0.27 12.43 22.32
C ASP A 367 1.16 12.36 22.86
N ALA A 368 1.53 13.26 23.80
CA ALA A 368 2.85 13.24 24.41
C ALA A 368 3.08 11.98 25.25
N TRP A 369 2.09 11.58 26.05
CA TRP A 369 2.14 10.31 26.79
C TRP A 369 2.26 9.10 25.87
N PHE A 370 1.47 9.06 24.79
CA PHE A 370 1.56 8.01 23.79
C PHE A 370 2.95 7.97 23.16
N GLY A 371 3.49 9.12 22.76
CA GLY A 371 4.84 9.25 22.20
C GLY A 371 5.95 8.77 23.14
N LEU A 372 5.88 9.13 24.44
CA LEU A 372 6.84 8.66 25.44
C LEU A 372 6.79 7.14 25.64
N ALA A 373 5.60 6.57 25.73
CA ALA A 373 5.42 5.13 25.83
C ALA A 373 5.98 4.42 24.57
N TYR A 374 5.70 4.97 23.39
CA TYR A 374 6.22 4.43 22.14
C TYR A 374 7.74 4.57 22.01
N ALA A 375 8.33 5.65 22.53
CA ALA A 375 9.78 5.82 22.55
C ALA A 375 10.46 4.78 23.45
N ALA A 376 9.88 4.48 24.62
CA ALA A 376 10.37 3.42 25.50
C ALA A 376 10.29 2.04 24.82
N LEU A 377 9.17 1.76 24.15
CA LEU A 377 8.97 0.54 23.36
C LEU A 377 9.95 0.43 22.20
N ALA A 378 10.18 1.52 21.46
CA ALA A 378 11.17 1.61 20.39
C ALA A 378 12.58 1.29 20.91
N ALA A 379 12.97 1.88 22.04
CA ALA A 379 14.26 1.62 22.67
C ALA A 379 14.39 0.14 23.07
N ALA A 380 13.33 -0.47 23.61
CA ALA A 380 13.32 -1.88 23.95
C ALA A 380 13.48 -2.78 22.71
N VAL A 381 12.71 -2.56 21.65
CA VAL A 381 12.79 -3.33 20.40
C VAL A 381 14.19 -3.21 19.77
N VAL A 382 14.71 -1.99 19.64
CA VAL A 382 16.06 -1.76 19.08
C VAL A 382 17.13 -2.39 19.97
N GLY A 383 17.03 -2.24 21.29
CA GLY A 383 17.94 -2.86 22.25
C GLY A 383 17.95 -4.39 22.14
N LEU A 384 16.78 -5.02 21.99
CA LEU A 384 16.65 -6.46 21.78
C LEU A 384 17.24 -6.91 20.44
N LEU A 385 17.11 -6.12 19.37
CA LEU A 385 17.74 -6.43 18.07
C LEU A 385 19.28 -6.37 18.18
N VAL A 386 19.82 -5.36 18.85
CA VAL A 386 21.27 -5.24 19.10
C VAL A 386 21.77 -6.40 19.96
N LEU A 387 21.02 -6.76 21.00
CA LEU A 387 21.37 -7.89 21.87
C LEU A 387 21.32 -9.21 21.09
N HIS A 388 20.26 -9.45 20.30
CA HIS A 388 20.11 -10.66 19.48
C HIS A 388 21.25 -10.82 18.47
N ALA A 389 21.74 -9.71 17.90
CA ALA A 389 22.88 -9.72 16.98
C ALA A 389 24.19 -10.16 17.64
N ARG A 390 24.34 -9.96 18.95
CA ARG A 390 25.52 -10.37 19.74
C ARG A 390 25.34 -11.75 20.39
N ARG A 391 24.14 -12.04 20.88
CA ARG A 391 23.77 -13.26 21.59
C ARG A 391 22.35 -13.66 21.17
N PRO A 392 22.16 -14.83 20.52
CA PRO A 392 20.83 -15.29 20.16
C PRO A 392 19.88 -15.33 21.36
N LEU A 393 18.72 -14.70 21.19
CA LEU A 393 17.64 -14.67 22.19
C LEU A 393 16.77 -15.91 22.02
N ALA A 394 16.37 -16.54 23.13
CA ALA A 394 15.59 -17.78 23.12
C ALA A 394 14.23 -17.63 22.41
N LEU A 395 13.59 -16.44 22.51
CA LEU A 395 12.32 -16.16 21.84
C LEU A 395 12.43 -16.14 20.30
N VAL A 396 13.61 -15.82 19.76
CA VAL A 396 13.79 -15.65 18.31
C VAL A 396 14.23 -16.99 17.71
N PRO A 397 13.45 -17.59 16.78
CA PRO A 397 13.79 -18.88 16.20
C PRO A 397 15.14 -18.88 15.48
N GLY A 398 15.82 -20.03 15.50
CA GLY A 398 17.11 -20.20 14.80
C GLY A 398 16.99 -20.22 13.27
N SER A 399 15.84 -20.63 12.72
CA SER A 399 15.60 -20.71 11.28
C SER A 399 15.08 -19.40 10.69
N TRP A 400 15.41 -19.12 9.43
CA TRP A 400 14.93 -17.93 8.71
C TRP A 400 13.41 -17.93 8.54
N LEU A 401 12.82 -19.08 8.24
CA LEU A 401 11.38 -19.25 8.21
C LEU A 401 10.75 -18.87 9.55
N GLY A 402 11.27 -19.39 10.66
CA GLY A 402 10.74 -19.10 11.99
C GLY A 402 10.88 -17.62 12.37
N LYS A 403 11.99 -16.98 12.04
CA LYS A 403 12.16 -15.51 12.23
C LYS A 403 11.12 -14.71 11.46
N GLY A 404 10.87 -15.08 10.20
CA GLY A 404 9.86 -14.42 9.37
C GLY A 404 8.43 -14.68 9.83
N GLN A 405 8.13 -15.90 10.29
CA GLN A 405 6.84 -16.22 10.92
C GLN A 405 6.60 -15.40 12.18
N LEU A 406 7.60 -15.28 13.05
CA LEU A 406 7.53 -14.46 14.25
C LEU A 406 7.28 -12.99 13.89
N LEU A 407 8.03 -12.43 12.94
CA LEU A 407 7.86 -11.05 12.49
C LEU A 407 6.44 -10.80 11.97
N TYR A 408 5.92 -11.70 11.12
CA TYR A 408 4.56 -11.60 10.58
C TYR A 408 3.50 -11.63 11.69
N VAL A 409 3.57 -12.62 12.59
CA VAL A 409 2.55 -12.80 13.65
C VAL A 409 2.57 -11.62 14.63
N VAL A 410 3.76 -11.17 15.06
CA VAL A 410 3.89 -10.01 15.94
C VAL A 410 3.31 -8.77 15.26
N PHE A 411 3.71 -8.49 14.02
CA PHE A 411 3.25 -7.30 13.31
C PHE A 411 1.73 -7.33 13.04
N LEU A 412 1.19 -8.48 12.62
CA LEU A 412 -0.24 -8.69 12.39
C LEU A 412 -1.06 -8.35 13.64
N TRP A 413 -0.74 -9.00 14.75
CA TRP A 413 -1.51 -8.82 15.99
C TRP A 413 -1.30 -7.45 16.61
N TRP A 414 -0.12 -6.85 16.48
CA TRP A 414 0.11 -5.48 16.91
C TRP A 414 -0.83 -4.51 16.20
N MET A 415 -0.95 -4.62 14.87
CA MET A 415 -1.85 -3.75 14.12
C MET A 415 -3.33 -4.05 14.35
N VAL A 416 -3.71 -5.33 14.50
CA VAL A 416 -5.10 -5.72 14.80
C VAL A 416 -5.53 -5.17 16.15
N VAL A 417 -4.70 -5.32 17.19
CA VAL A 417 -4.98 -4.81 18.54
C VAL A 417 -5.01 -3.29 18.53
N GLY A 418 -4.00 -2.62 17.96
CA GLY A 418 -3.97 -1.17 17.89
C GLY A 418 -5.11 -0.55 17.08
N ASN A 419 -5.59 -1.25 16.04
CA ASN A 419 -6.80 -0.87 15.31
C ASN A 419 -8.06 -1.04 16.18
N PHE A 420 -8.17 -2.16 16.90
CA PHE A 420 -9.30 -2.39 17.81
C PHE A 420 -9.34 -1.35 18.94
N GLU A 421 -8.20 -0.97 19.52
CA GLU A 421 -8.09 0.09 20.54
C GLU A 421 -8.56 1.46 20.04
N ARG A 422 -8.34 1.76 18.75
CA ARG A 422 -8.92 2.97 18.12
C ARG A 422 -10.43 2.88 18.04
N SER A 423 -10.94 1.69 17.74
CA SER A 423 -12.35 1.45 17.43
C SER A 423 -13.23 1.26 18.67
N VAL A 424 -12.68 0.74 19.77
CA VAL A 424 -13.45 0.33 20.96
C VAL A 424 -14.05 1.52 21.72
N VAL A 425 -13.38 2.68 21.71
CA VAL A 425 -13.83 3.90 22.41
C VAL A 425 -15.10 4.53 21.83
N GLY A 426 -15.50 4.14 20.62
CA GLY A 426 -16.68 4.64 19.92
C GLY A 426 -17.38 3.51 19.16
N PHE A 427 -17.42 2.32 19.74
CA PHE A 427 -17.88 1.12 19.04
C PHE A 427 -19.38 1.16 18.78
N VAL A 428 -19.78 0.99 17.52
CA VAL A 428 -21.18 0.87 17.09
C VAL A 428 -21.43 -0.52 16.47
N PRO A 429 -22.65 -1.08 16.52
CA PRO A 429 -22.92 -2.44 16.03
C PRO A 429 -22.44 -2.72 14.61
N GLN A 430 -22.55 -1.73 13.71
CA GLN A 430 -22.11 -1.82 12.31
C GLN A 430 -20.61 -2.09 12.17
N ARG A 431 -19.80 -1.66 13.15
CA ARG A 431 -18.35 -1.93 13.17
C ARG A 431 -18.03 -3.39 13.45
N MET A 432 -18.96 -4.19 13.97
CA MET A 432 -18.74 -5.63 14.17
C MET A 432 -18.37 -6.34 12.86
N ILE A 433 -18.97 -5.94 11.74
CA ILE A 433 -18.60 -6.50 10.42
C ILE A 433 -17.18 -6.09 10.01
N THR A 434 -16.72 -4.90 10.39
CA THR A 434 -15.35 -4.47 10.08
C THR A 434 -14.35 -5.15 10.99
N GLU A 435 -14.48 -4.92 12.29
CA GLU A 435 -13.50 -5.33 13.30
C GLU A 435 -13.53 -6.85 13.55
N GLY A 436 -14.72 -7.46 13.51
CA GLY A 436 -14.88 -8.91 13.66
C GLY A 436 -14.27 -9.68 12.48
N VAL A 437 -14.44 -9.20 11.24
CA VAL A 437 -13.84 -9.83 10.05
C VAL A 437 -12.32 -9.65 10.08
N ILE A 438 -11.80 -8.48 10.44
CA ILE A 438 -10.36 -8.25 10.64
C ILE A 438 -9.79 -9.25 11.65
N PHE A 439 -10.42 -9.38 12.81
CA PHE A 439 -9.97 -10.29 13.87
C PHE A 439 -10.01 -11.75 13.42
N PHE A 440 -11.13 -12.20 12.84
CA PHE A 440 -11.27 -13.58 12.37
C PHE A 440 -10.25 -13.92 11.27
N ASN A 441 -10.06 -13.01 10.30
CA ASN A 441 -9.05 -13.18 9.26
C ASN A 441 -7.64 -13.23 9.84
N ALA A 442 -7.34 -12.49 10.92
CA ALA A 442 -6.03 -12.54 11.59
C ALA A 442 -5.77 -13.91 12.26
N VAL A 443 -6.81 -14.51 12.86
CA VAL A 443 -6.74 -15.89 13.38
C VAL A 443 -6.46 -16.86 12.23
N VAL A 444 -7.24 -16.79 11.15
CA VAL A 444 -7.04 -17.65 9.97
C VAL A 444 -5.64 -17.47 9.37
N CYS A 445 -5.14 -16.24 9.24
CA CYS A 445 -3.79 -15.97 8.76
C CYS A 445 -2.72 -16.61 9.65
N THR A 446 -2.88 -16.50 10.97
CA THR A 446 -1.95 -17.10 11.94
C THR A 446 -1.91 -18.61 11.77
N LEU A 447 -3.08 -19.26 11.69
CA LEU A 447 -3.17 -20.72 11.50
C LEU A 447 -2.58 -21.15 10.15
N LEU A 448 -2.97 -20.50 9.05
CA LEU A 448 -2.45 -20.81 7.71
C LEU A 448 -0.93 -20.69 7.65
N LEU A 449 -0.37 -19.61 8.19
CA LEU A 449 1.07 -19.39 8.17
C LEU A 449 1.84 -20.43 8.99
N LEU A 450 1.34 -20.81 10.17
CA LEU A 450 2.02 -21.76 11.04
C LEU A 450 1.87 -23.21 10.57
N PHE A 451 0.74 -23.57 9.97
CA PHE A 451 0.52 -24.92 9.44
C PHE A 451 1.17 -25.15 8.08
N TRP A 452 1.17 -24.16 7.17
CA TRP A 452 1.68 -24.33 5.80
C TRP A 452 3.07 -23.74 5.57
N GLY A 453 3.57 -22.89 6.47
CA GLY A 453 4.92 -22.32 6.37
C GLY A 453 5.99 -23.41 6.28
N GLY A 454 6.77 -23.40 5.20
CA GLY A 454 7.86 -24.37 4.98
C GLY A 454 7.44 -25.77 4.53
N THR A 455 6.14 -26.02 4.33
CA THR A 455 5.64 -27.31 3.82
C THR A 455 5.98 -27.54 2.34
N LEU A 456 6.12 -26.45 1.58
CA LEU A 456 6.56 -26.46 0.20
C LEU A 456 8.02 -25.99 0.13
N ARG A 457 8.82 -26.66 -0.70
CA ARG A 457 10.12 -26.19 -1.15
C ARG A 457 10.12 -26.08 -2.66
N VAL A 458 10.54 -24.93 -3.17
CA VAL A 458 10.66 -24.64 -4.59
C VAL A 458 12.13 -24.41 -4.87
N GLU A 459 12.71 -25.25 -5.71
CA GLU A 459 14.07 -25.03 -6.19
C GLU A 459 14.10 -23.85 -7.15
N ALA A 460 15.07 -22.96 -6.94
CA ALA A 460 15.26 -21.82 -7.80
C ALA A 460 15.85 -22.28 -9.15
N PRO A 461 15.23 -21.91 -10.29
CA PRO A 461 15.78 -22.25 -11.60
C PRO A 461 17.15 -21.59 -11.82
N ALA A 462 18.01 -22.28 -12.59
CA ALA A 462 19.37 -21.82 -12.88
C ALA A 462 19.43 -20.67 -13.91
N LEU A 463 18.42 -20.53 -14.77
CA LEU A 463 18.41 -19.57 -15.88
C LEU A 463 17.54 -18.34 -15.57
N VAL A 464 18.00 -17.18 -16.03
CA VAL A 464 17.22 -15.93 -15.97
C VAL A 464 16.08 -16.00 -17.01
N PRO A 465 14.80 -15.90 -16.60
CA PRO A 465 13.68 -15.96 -17.53
C PRO A 465 13.59 -14.70 -18.38
N ASN A 466 13.22 -14.88 -19.64
CA ASN A 466 12.75 -13.78 -20.47
C ASN A 466 11.24 -13.58 -20.25
N TYR A 467 10.87 -12.48 -19.59
CA TYR A 467 9.47 -12.14 -19.32
C TYR A 467 8.78 -11.41 -20.48
N ALA A 468 9.47 -11.08 -21.59
CA ALA A 468 8.92 -10.25 -22.67
C ALA A 468 7.59 -10.79 -23.23
N ARG A 469 7.51 -12.10 -23.53
CA ARG A 469 6.27 -12.71 -24.02
C ARG A 469 5.13 -12.62 -23.01
N TRP A 470 5.45 -12.73 -21.72
CA TRP A 470 4.47 -12.64 -20.64
C TRP A 470 3.99 -11.21 -20.41
N LEU A 471 4.90 -10.24 -20.55
CA LEU A 471 4.56 -8.82 -20.52
C LEU A 471 3.60 -8.47 -21.65
N THR A 472 3.89 -8.87 -22.90
CA THR A 472 2.99 -8.62 -24.02
C THR A 472 1.62 -9.28 -23.81
N LYS A 473 1.59 -10.53 -23.34
CA LYS A 473 0.32 -11.20 -23.01
C LYS A 473 -0.44 -10.49 -21.90
N ALA A 474 0.25 -10.08 -20.83
CA ALA A 474 -0.36 -9.36 -19.72
C ALA A 474 -0.94 -8.02 -20.17
N VAL A 475 -0.28 -7.27 -21.06
CA VAL A 475 -0.83 -6.03 -21.63
C VAL A 475 -2.13 -6.30 -22.39
N TRP A 476 -2.16 -7.29 -23.28
CA TRP A 476 -3.37 -7.59 -24.06
C TRP A 476 -4.52 -8.12 -23.20
N ILE A 477 -4.24 -9.07 -22.31
CA ILE A 477 -5.22 -9.60 -21.35
C ILE A 477 -5.70 -8.49 -20.43
N GLY A 478 -4.81 -7.60 -20.01
CA GLY A 478 -5.11 -6.46 -19.17
C GLY A 478 -5.99 -5.43 -19.86
N ALA A 479 -5.69 -5.08 -21.12
CA ALA A 479 -6.51 -4.15 -21.90
C ALA A 479 -7.91 -4.70 -22.16
N LEU A 480 -8.01 -5.99 -22.52
CA LEU A 480 -9.30 -6.66 -22.67
C LEU A 480 -10.04 -6.73 -21.33
N GLY A 481 -9.34 -7.11 -20.26
CA GLY A 481 -9.88 -7.19 -18.91
C GLY A 481 -10.40 -5.85 -18.41
N PHE A 482 -9.70 -4.75 -18.69
CA PHE A 482 -10.15 -3.39 -18.40
C PHE A 482 -11.46 -3.05 -19.11
N LEU A 483 -11.51 -3.24 -20.43
CA LEU A 483 -12.72 -2.91 -21.20
C LEU A 483 -13.91 -3.75 -20.77
N LEU A 484 -13.70 -5.06 -20.56
CA LEU A 484 -14.75 -5.97 -20.12
C LEU A 484 -15.19 -5.69 -18.69
N SER A 485 -14.27 -5.47 -17.75
CA SER A 485 -14.65 -5.22 -16.36
C SER A 485 -15.43 -3.92 -16.23
N VAL A 486 -14.96 -2.83 -16.86
CA VAL A 486 -15.66 -1.54 -16.81
C VAL A 486 -17.04 -1.63 -17.45
N ALA A 487 -17.16 -2.32 -18.60
CA ALA A 487 -18.44 -2.50 -19.26
C ALA A 487 -19.41 -3.32 -18.40
N VAL A 488 -18.95 -4.43 -17.82
CA VAL A 488 -19.76 -5.31 -16.96
C VAL A 488 -20.15 -4.62 -15.66
N ASP A 489 -19.21 -3.97 -14.98
CA ASP A 489 -19.46 -3.24 -13.73
C ASP A 489 -20.48 -2.10 -13.96
N TRP A 490 -20.35 -1.37 -15.08
CA TRP A 490 -21.31 -0.36 -15.48
C TRP A 490 -22.69 -0.94 -15.79
N GLU A 491 -22.79 -1.95 -16.65
CA GLU A 491 -24.07 -2.57 -17.05
C GLU A 491 -24.82 -3.16 -15.86
N ILE A 492 -24.13 -3.86 -14.94
CA ILE A 492 -24.78 -4.45 -13.76
C ILE A 492 -25.31 -3.34 -12.85
N THR A 493 -24.52 -2.31 -12.57
CA THR A 493 -24.98 -1.18 -11.74
C THR A 493 -26.17 -0.46 -12.38
N ARG A 494 -26.17 -0.31 -13.70
CA ARG A 494 -27.30 0.22 -14.46
C ARG A 494 -28.54 -0.68 -14.42
N ALA A 495 -28.37 -1.99 -14.48
CA ALA A 495 -29.46 -2.95 -14.37
C ALA A 495 -30.12 -2.93 -12.98
N ILE A 496 -29.33 -2.70 -11.91
CA ILE A 496 -29.83 -2.65 -10.53
C ILE A 496 -30.53 -1.33 -10.23
N HIS A 497 -29.87 -0.20 -10.53
CA HIS A 497 -30.30 1.11 -10.06
C HIS A 497 -31.02 1.94 -11.12
N GLY A 498 -30.82 1.66 -12.41
CA GLY A 498 -31.30 2.50 -13.51
C GLY A 498 -30.73 3.92 -13.41
N ASP A 499 -31.58 4.92 -13.64
CA ASP A 499 -31.22 6.34 -13.52
C ASP A 499 -31.30 6.89 -12.09
N ARG A 500 -31.51 6.03 -11.09
CA ARG A 500 -31.69 6.46 -9.71
C ARG A 500 -30.37 6.52 -8.97
N PHE A 501 -30.25 7.53 -8.12
CA PHE A 501 -29.25 7.54 -7.05
C PHE A 501 -29.55 6.39 -6.08
N ASP A 502 -28.53 5.63 -5.70
CA ASP A 502 -28.71 4.43 -4.87
C ASP A 502 -28.93 4.72 -3.37
N GLY A 503 -28.84 6.00 -2.97
CA GLY A 503 -29.07 6.44 -1.59
C GLY A 503 -27.83 6.35 -0.69
N TYR A 504 -26.68 5.91 -1.19
CA TYR A 504 -25.46 5.74 -0.39
C TYR A 504 -24.44 6.86 -0.68
N GLY A 505 -24.08 7.60 0.36
CA GLY A 505 -23.11 8.71 0.25
C GLY A 505 -23.70 9.98 -0.37
N ALA A 506 -22.83 10.81 -0.96
CA ALA A 506 -23.25 12.04 -1.63
C ALA A 506 -23.48 11.81 -3.13
N ARG A 507 -24.56 12.38 -3.68
CA ARG A 507 -24.83 12.32 -5.13
C ARG A 507 -23.85 13.20 -5.88
N HIS A 508 -23.01 12.58 -6.69
CA HIS A 508 -22.02 13.29 -7.49
C HIS A 508 -22.14 12.95 -8.97
N ILE A 509 -22.27 13.96 -9.83
CA ILE A 509 -22.38 13.80 -11.29
C ILE A 509 -21.21 14.54 -11.94
N ARG A 510 -20.56 13.90 -12.91
CA ARG A 510 -19.38 14.43 -13.59
C ARG A 510 -19.73 15.25 -14.84
N PHE A 511 -20.68 14.77 -15.63
CA PHE A 511 -20.97 15.31 -16.97
C PHE A 511 -22.41 15.82 -17.08
N GLY A 512 -22.63 16.70 -18.06
CA GLY A 512 -23.94 17.23 -18.39
C GLY A 512 -24.37 18.43 -17.53
N PRO A 513 -25.59 18.94 -17.75
CA PRO A 513 -26.12 20.13 -17.06
C PRO A 513 -26.27 19.96 -15.55
N GLU A 514 -26.48 18.73 -15.07
CA GLU A 514 -26.60 18.40 -13.65
C GLU A 514 -25.23 18.11 -12.98
N SER A 515 -24.11 18.46 -13.64
CA SER A 515 -22.78 18.19 -13.09
C SER A 515 -22.58 18.89 -11.74
N THR A 516 -22.18 18.11 -10.75
CA THR A 516 -21.79 18.59 -9.42
C THR A 516 -20.27 18.68 -9.28
N ALA A 517 -19.51 18.27 -10.29
CA ALA A 517 -18.05 18.22 -10.26
C ALA A 517 -17.46 19.61 -10.57
N THR A 518 -17.33 20.45 -9.54
CA THR A 518 -16.67 21.75 -9.69
C THR A 518 -15.16 21.58 -9.87
N LYS A 519 -14.59 22.32 -10.83
CA LYS A 519 -13.13 22.48 -10.99
C LYS A 519 -12.59 23.68 -10.21
N GLU A 520 -13.47 24.49 -9.63
CA GLU A 520 -13.10 25.67 -8.88
C GLU A 520 -12.45 25.27 -7.55
N LYS A 521 -11.46 26.06 -7.15
CA LYS A 521 -10.86 25.96 -5.82
C LYS A 521 -11.92 26.33 -4.77
N PRO A 522 -12.03 25.60 -3.65
CA PRO A 522 -12.90 26.01 -2.54
C PRO A 522 -12.60 27.45 -2.11
N LYS A 523 -13.64 28.21 -1.75
CA LYS A 523 -13.50 29.61 -1.34
C LYS A 523 -12.91 29.69 0.08
N ALA A 524 -12.29 30.82 0.41
CA ALA A 524 -11.82 31.07 1.77
C ALA A 524 -12.99 30.96 2.78
N GLY A 525 -12.74 30.30 3.91
CA GLY A 525 -13.74 30.02 4.95
C GLY A 525 -14.67 28.83 4.66
N GLN A 526 -14.60 28.20 3.47
CA GLN A 526 -15.28 26.92 3.22
C GLN A 526 -14.38 25.77 3.66
N LYS A 527 -14.94 24.73 4.28
CA LYS A 527 -14.17 23.52 4.59
C LYS A 527 -13.72 22.84 3.30
N HIS A 528 -12.53 22.26 3.33
CA HIS A 528 -12.03 21.44 2.24
C HIS A 528 -12.98 20.24 2.03
N PRO A 529 -13.40 20.00 0.78
CA PRO A 529 -14.37 18.96 0.43
C PRO A 529 -13.83 17.54 0.57
#